data_AF-A0AAN8MIE9-F1
#
_entry.id   AF-A0AAN8MIE9-F1
#
_cell.length_a   1.000
_cell.length_b   1.000
_cell.length_c   1.000
_cell.angle_alpha   90.00
_cell.angle_beta   90.00
_cell.angle_gamma   90.00
#
_symmetry.space_group_name_H-M   'P 1'
#
loop_
_entity.id
_entity.type
_entity.pdbx_description
1 polymer ?
#
loop_
_entity_poly.entity_id
_entity_poly.type
_entity_poly.pdbx_seq_one_letter_code
_entity_poly.pdbx_strand_id
1 'polypeptide(L)'
;MVLKAVCVLKGTGEVTGTVFFEQEGDKAPVKLTGEISGLAPGEHGFHVHAFGDNTNGCVSAGPHFNPQEDPPMTSGTSGPWQRDCRS
;
A
#
# COMPACT_ATOMS: atom_id res chain seq x y z
N MET A 1 12.71 -4.60 -20.51
CA MET A 1 13.57 -4.96 -19.36
C MET A 1 12.66 -5.13 -18.16
N VAL A 2 12.92 -6.12 -17.30
CA VAL A 2 12.13 -6.31 -16.08
C VAL A 2 12.53 -5.25 -15.04
N LEU A 3 11.57 -4.48 -14.55
CA LEU A 3 11.73 -3.54 -13.45
C LEU A 3 11.45 -4.24 -12.13
N LYS A 4 12.26 -3.94 -11.12
CA LYS A 4 12.12 -4.52 -9.78
C LYS A 4 12.19 -3.41 -8.73
N ALA A 5 11.36 -3.53 -7.70
CA ALA A 5 11.40 -2.68 -6.53
C ALA A 5 11.22 -3.52 -5.25
N VAL A 6 11.62 -2.96 -4.11
CA VAL A 6 11.48 -3.61 -2.80
C VAL A 6 11.04 -2.57 -1.77
N CYS A 7 10.15 -2.97 -0.88
CA CYS A 7 9.70 -2.20 0.27
C CYS A 7 9.93 -3.02 1.54
N VAL A 8 10.60 -2.41 2.52
CA VAL A 8 10.78 -2.99 3.86
C VAL A 8 9.83 -2.27 4.80
N LEU A 9 8.88 -3.00 5.36
CA LEU A 9 7.85 -2.49 6.26
C LEU A 9 8.36 -2.57 7.69
N LYS A 10 8.37 -1.41 8.38
CA LYS A 10 8.64 -1.31 9.82
C LYS A 10 7.68 -0.31 10.45
N GLY A 11 7.10 -0.69 11.58
CA GLY A 11 6.27 0.17 12.41
C GLY A 11 6.84 0.37 13.82
N THR A 12 6.06 1.01 14.69
CA THR A 12 6.37 1.16 16.12
C THR A 12 6.10 -0.10 16.95
N GLY A 13 5.46 -1.12 16.36
CA GLY A 13 5.15 -2.41 17.00
C GLY A 13 5.94 -3.58 16.38
N GLU A 14 5.43 -4.79 16.58
CA GLU A 14 6.07 -6.03 16.10
C GLU A 14 5.84 -6.31 14.61
N VAL A 15 4.96 -5.54 13.95
CA VAL A 15 4.66 -5.69 12.54
C VAL A 15 5.88 -5.33 11.70
N THR A 16 6.40 -6.33 10.98
CA THR A 16 7.51 -6.19 10.06
C THR A 16 7.25 -7.02 8.81
N GLY A 17 7.84 -6.61 7.69
CA GLY A 17 7.66 -7.35 6.45
C GLY A 17 8.55 -6.86 5.33
N THR A 18 8.61 -7.65 4.26
CA THR A 18 9.27 -7.26 3.02
C THR A 18 8.38 -7.61 1.85
N VAL A 19 8.17 -6.63 0.97
CA VAL A 19 7.37 -6.76 -0.25
C VAL A 19 8.24 -6.45 -1.45
N PHE A 20 8.17 -7.32 -2.45
CA PHE A 20 8.85 -7.22 -3.72
C PHE A 20 7.85 -6.89 -4.81
N PHE A 21 8.27 -6.05 -5.74
CA PHE A 21 7.50 -5.64 -6.91
C PHE A 21 8.30 -6.01 -8.15
N GLU A 22 7.66 -6.67 -9.09
CA GLU A 22 8.26 -7.01 -10.38
C GLU A 22 7.31 -6.61 -11.51
N GLN A 23 7.83 -5.94 -12.55
CA GLN A 23 7.07 -5.54 -13.72
C GLN A 23 7.87 -5.85 -14.98
N GLU A 24 7.32 -6.68 -15.87
CA GLU A 24 8.06 -7.18 -17.04
C GLU A 24 8.28 -6.14 -18.14
N GLY A 25 7.52 -5.03 -18.10
CA GLY A 25 7.66 -3.86 -18.96
C GLY A 25 6.60 -2.81 -18.64
N ASP A 26 6.71 -1.61 -19.21
CA ASP A 26 5.96 -0.41 -18.80
C ASP A 26 4.42 -0.56 -18.80
N LYS A 27 3.89 -1.47 -19.63
CA LYS A 27 2.45 -1.75 -19.75
C LYS A 27 2.02 -3.08 -19.11
N ALA A 28 2.97 -3.86 -18.59
CA ALA A 28 2.68 -5.12 -17.92
C ALA A 28 2.13 -4.85 -16.51
N PRO A 29 1.28 -5.74 -15.96
CA PRO A 29 0.90 -5.68 -14.55
C PRO A 29 2.11 -5.77 -13.63
N VAL A 30 2.02 -5.16 -12.45
CA VAL A 30 3.02 -5.31 -11.39
C VAL A 30 2.64 -6.54 -10.55
N LYS A 31 3.58 -7.47 -10.41
CA LYS A 31 3.47 -8.62 -9.51
C LYS A 31 4.01 -8.23 -8.14
N LEU A 32 3.21 -8.45 -7.10
CA LEU A 32 3.62 -8.28 -5.71
C LEU A 32 3.81 -9.65 -5.05
N THR A 33 4.93 -9.82 -4.36
CA THR A 33 5.19 -10.99 -3.50
C THR A 33 5.85 -10.52 -2.22
N GLY A 34 5.64 -11.23 -1.12
CA GLY A 34 6.24 -10.83 0.15
C GLY A 34 5.65 -11.57 1.33
N GLU A 35 6.20 -11.25 2.49
CA GLU A 35 5.73 -11.76 3.78
C GLU A 35 5.67 -10.61 4.79
N ILE A 36 4.61 -10.59 5.58
CA ILE A 36 4.41 -9.65 6.68
C ILE A 36 4.05 -10.47 7.91
N SER A 37 4.78 -10.26 8.99
CA SER A 37 4.64 -10.98 10.26
C SER A 37 4.23 -10.02 11.38
N GLY A 38 3.71 -10.56 12.49
CA GLY A 38 3.30 -9.78 13.66
C GLY A 38 1.93 -9.09 13.53
N LEU A 39 1.16 -9.40 12.48
CA LEU A 39 -0.22 -8.94 12.31
C LEU A 39 -1.18 -9.78 13.16
N ALA A 40 -2.25 -9.14 13.65
CA ALA A 40 -3.37 -9.86 14.26
C ALA A 40 -4.08 -10.74 13.21
N PRO A 41 -4.75 -11.84 13.61
CA PRO A 41 -5.56 -12.61 12.66
C PRO A 41 -6.67 -11.77 12.04
N GLY A 42 -6.82 -11.82 10.72
CA GLY A 42 -7.85 -11.06 9.99
C GLY A 42 -7.34 -10.52 8.66
N GLU A 43 -8.22 -9.80 7.96
CA GLU A 43 -7.86 -9.02 6.78
C GLU A 43 -7.24 -7.70 7.22
N HIS A 44 -6.24 -7.21 6.48
CA HIS A 44 -5.56 -5.96 6.76
C HIS A 44 -5.50 -5.13 5.49
N GLY A 45 -5.78 -3.84 5.59
CA GLY A 45 -5.63 -2.91 4.48
C GLY A 45 -4.17 -2.83 4.01
N PHE A 46 -3.96 -2.78 2.70
CA PHE A 46 -2.64 -2.69 2.10
C PHE A 46 -2.66 -1.68 0.95
N HIS A 47 -1.97 -0.55 1.13
CA HIS A 47 -2.09 0.62 0.25
C HIS A 47 -0.73 1.24 -0.06
N VAL A 48 -0.64 1.94 -1.18
CA VAL A 48 0.50 2.82 -1.51
C VAL A 48 0.11 4.25 -1.15
N HIS A 49 0.93 4.89 -0.31
CA HIS A 49 0.73 6.28 0.10
C HIS A 49 1.41 7.25 -0.88
N ALA A 50 0.94 8.49 -0.89
CA ALA A 50 1.38 9.51 -1.83
C ALA A 50 2.85 9.92 -1.65
N PHE A 51 3.37 9.87 -0.41
CA PHE A 51 4.71 10.30 -0.09
C PHE A 51 5.55 9.17 0.50
N GLY A 52 6.79 9.04 0.03
CA GLY A 52 7.83 8.22 0.64
C GLY A 52 8.50 8.94 1.83
N ASP A 53 7.72 9.65 2.63
CA ASP A 53 8.20 10.40 3.78
C ASP A 53 7.85 9.67 5.08
N ASN A 54 8.89 9.18 5.76
CA ASN A 54 8.78 8.49 7.04
C ASN A 54 9.41 9.29 8.20
N THR A 55 9.70 10.59 8.01
CA THR A 55 10.35 11.45 9.02
C THR A 55 9.54 11.61 10.30
N ASN A 56 8.20 11.51 10.21
CA ASN A 56 7.29 11.46 11.36
C ASN A 56 6.55 10.11 11.40
N GLY A 57 7.27 9.02 11.14
CA GLY A 57 6.69 7.67 11.03
C GLY A 57 5.73 7.56 9.85
N CYS A 58 4.74 6.65 9.94
CA CYS A 58 3.79 6.42 8.84
C CYS A 58 2.84 7.60 8.59
N VAL A 59 2.72 8.54 9.54
CA VAL A 59 1.81 9.69 9.45
C VAL A 59 2.24 10.64 8.32
N SER A 60 3.55 10.83 8.13
CA SER A 60 4.08 11.71 7.09
C SER A 60 3.94 11.14 5.66
N ALA A 61 3.58 9.86 5.51
CA ALA A 61 3.34 9.27 4.20
C ALA A 61 2.11 9.89 3.48
N GLY A 62 1.24 10.55 4.23
CA GLY A 62 0.09 11.30 3.69
C GLY A 62 -1.07 10.40 3.26
N PRO A 63 -1.94 10.85 2.32
CA PRO A 63 -3.10 10.09 1.87
C PRO A 63 -2.70 8.91 0.95
N HIS A 64 -3.68 8.12 0.51
CA HIS A 64 -3.48 7.15 -0.57
C HIS A 64 -2.99 7.87 -1.83
N PHE A 65 -2.09 7.23 -2.58
CA PHE A 65 -1.65 7.73 -3.88
C PHE A 65 -2.83 7.73 -4.87
N ASN A 66 -3.27 8.93 -5.27
CA ASN A 66 -4.42 9.13 -6.15
C ASN A 66 -4.10 10.18 -7.23
N PRO A 67 -3.27 9.84 -8.23
CA PRO A 67 -2.84 10.81 -9.24
C PRO A 67 -3.94 11.17 -10.24
N GLN A 68 -5.06 10.44 -10.28
CA GLN A 68 -6.22 10.74 -11.13
C GLN A 68 -7.21 11.72 -10.46
N GLU A 69 -6.95 12.11 -9.20
CA GLU A 69 -7.81 12.99 -8.42
C GLU A 69 -9.26 12.49 -8.33
N ASP A 70 -9.43 11.16 -8.32
CA ASP A 70 -10.75 10.56 -8.17
C ASP A 70 -11.39 11.08 -6.87
N PRO A 71 -12.68 11.44 -6.89
CA PRO A 71 -13.32 12.15 -5.79
C PRO A 71 -13.22 11.36 -4.47
N PRO A 72 -12.99 12.06 -3.34
CA PRO A 72 -12.98 11.42 -2.03
C PRO A 72 -14.36 10.82 -1.74
N MET A 73 -14.37 9.65 -1.09
CA MET A 73 -15.58 8.90 -0.82
C MET A 73 -16.60 9.70 -0.01
N THR A 74 -17.77 9.97 -0.58
CA THR A 74 -18.99 10.20 0.21
C THR A 74 -19.59 8.84 0.59
N SER A 75 -20.04 8.68 1.82
CA SER A 75 -20.69 7.46 2.32
C SER A 75 -21.84 7.04 1.39
N GLY A 76 -21.65 6.00 0.55
CA GLY A 76 -22.72 5.43 -0.26
C GLY A 76 -22.36 4.96 -1.67
N THR A 77 -21.21 5.33 -2.23
CA THR A 77 -20.80 4.84 -3.56
C THR A 77 -19.76 3.74 -3.45
N SER A 78 -20.12 2.52 -3.87
CA SER A 78 -19.28 1.33 -3.93
C SER A 78 -18.14 1.45 -4.96
N GLY A 79 -17.22 2.39 -4.74
CA GLY A 79 -15.98 2.52 -5.49
C GLY A 79 -14.99 1.42 -5.12
N PRO A 80 -14.03 1.09 -6.00
CA PRO A 80 -13.06 -0.01 -5.79
C PRO A 80 -12.25 0.16 -4.51
N TRP A 81 -12.07 1.40 -4.05
CA TRP A 81 -11.31 1.75 -2.84
C TRP A 81 -12.08 1.54 -1.52
N GLN A 82 -13.42 1.36 -1.55
CA GLN A 82 -14.26 1.37 -0.33
C GLN A 82 -14.36 0.01 0.36
N ARG A 83 -13.94 -1.08 -0.30
CA ARG A 83 -13.84 -2.40 0.36
C ARG A 83 -12.63 -2.49 1.29
N ASP A 84 -11.63 -1.63 1.12
CA ASP A 84 -10.29 -1.83 1.69
C ASP A 84 -10.00 -0.96 2.95
N CYS A 85 -11.02 -0.30 3.50
CA CYS A 85 -10.95 0.51 4.72
C CYS A 85 -11.79 -0.04 5.90
N ARG A 86 -12.37 -1.23 5.78
CA ARG A 86 -12.88 -1.93 6.97
C ARG A 86 -11.73 -2.76 7.54
N SER A 87 -11.04 -2.17 8.50
CA SER A 87 -10.37 -2.92 9.57
C SER A 87 -11.30 -3.97 10.17
#